data_AF-A0A432KH98-F1
#
_entry.id   AF-A0A432KH98-F1
#
_cell.length_a   1.000
_cell.length_b   1.000
_cell.length_c   1.000
_cell.angle_alpha   90.00
_cell.angle_beta   90.00
_cell.angle_gamma   90.00
#
_symmetry.space_group_name_H-M   'P 1'
#
loop_
_entity.id
_entity.type
_entity.pdbx_description
1 polymer ?
#
loop_
_entity_poly.entity_id
_entity_poly.type
_entity_poly.pdbx_seq_one_letter_code
_entity_poly.pdbx_strand_id
1 'polypeptide(L)' 'MGQMINRGKEMIRISPKQPNKIEYSTNGGRSWNTRSSSSSYGDFSDLTENGKEILGTTSKGLYYSTNDGRSWNKRS' A
#
# COMPACT_ATOMS: atom_id res chain seq x y z
N MET A 1 -10.32 -9.86 -2.43
CA MET A 1 -10.10 -8.89 -3.51
C MET A 1 -8.78 -8.19 -3.26
N GLY A 2 -7.90 -8.05 -4.27
CA GLY A 2 -6.68 -7.26 -4.13
C GLY A 2 -7.02 -5.78 -4.16
N GLN A 3 -6.84 -5.07 -3.05
CA GLN A 3 -7.14 -3.65 -2.95
C GLN A 3 -6.02 -2.86 -3.65
N MET A 4 -6.42 -2.06 -4.64
CA MET A 4 -5.55 -1.25 -5.50
C MET A 4 -6.09 0.17 -5.54
N ILE A 5 -5.20 1.14 -5.41
CA ILE A 5 -5.49 2.56 -5.51
C ILE A 5 -4.67 3.17 -6.66
N ASN A 6 -5.20 4.24 -7.24
CA ASN A 6 -4.53 5.00 -8.29
C ASN A 6 -4.00 6.31 -7.71
N ARG A 7 -2.69 6.52 -7.81
CA ARG A 7 -1.97 7.70 -7.30
C ARG A 7 -1.34 8.43 -8.47
N GLY A 8 -2.10 9.37 -9.06
CA GLY A 8 -1.68 10.05 -10.29
C GLY A 8 -1.57 9.07 -11.47
N LYS A 9 -0.35 8.88 -12.00
CA LYS A 9 -0.07 7.91 -13.09
C LYS A 9 0.38 6.54 -12.59
N GLU A 10 0.52 6.37 -11.28
CA GLU A 10 0.97 5.13 -10.68
C GLU A 10 -0.21 4.39 -10.06
N MET A 11 -0.19 3.07 -10.14
CA MET A 11 -1.12 2.22 -9.39
C MET A 11 -0.37 1.61 -8.22
N ILE A 12 -0.99 1.59 -7.05
CA ILE A 12 -0.42 1.02 -5.83
C ILE A 12 -1.36 -0.09 -5.38
N ARG A 13 -0.82 -1.26 -5.04
CA ARG A 13 -1.61 -2.41 -4.56
C ARG A 13 -0.92 -3.13 -3.41
N ILE A 14 -1.72 -3.92 -2.70
CA ILE A 14 -1.22 -4.97 -1.83
C ILE A 14 -0.74 -6.14 -2.70
N SER A 15 0.46 -6.67 -2.42
CA SER A 15 0.99 -7.80 -3.19
C SER A 15 0.10 -9.03 -3.00
N PRO A 16 -0.36 -9.68 -4.09
CA PRO A 16 -1.21 -10.86 -4.00
C PRO A 16 -0.51 -12.08 -3.41
N LYS A 17 0.85 -12.10 -3.41
CA LYS A 17 1.66 -13.17 -2.84
C LYS A 17 2.07 -12.90 -1.39
N GLN A 18 2.14 -11.63 -1.00
CA GLN A 18 2.72 -11.20 0.27
C GLN A 18 1.92 -10.00 0.79
N PRO A 19 0.90 -10.21 1.62
CA PRO A 19 0.02 -9.11 2.05
C PRO A 19 0.74 -8.06 2.92
N ASN A 20 1.90 -8.38 3.48
CA ASN A 20 2.79 -7.41 4.16
C ASN A 20 3.62 -6.52 3.20
N LYS A 21 3.40 -6.64 1.89
CA LYS A 21 4.16 -5.96 0.85
C LYS A 21 3.26 -5.08 -0.01
N ILE A 22 3.69 -3.85 -0.21
CA ILE A 22 3.06 -2.89 -1.11
C ILE A 22 3.86 -2.83 -2.41
N GLU A 23 3.16 -2.90 -3.52
CA GLU A 23 3.71 -2.85 -4.87
C GLU A 23 3.14 -1.65 -5.62
N TYR A 24 3.91 -1.15 -6.59
CA TYR A 24 3.46 -0.09 -7.48
C TYR A 24 3.74 -0.40 -8.94
N SER A 25 2.95 0.17 -9.83
CA SER A 25 3.07 0.04 -11.28
C SER A 25 2.98 1.41 -11.95
N THR A 26 3.87 1.68 -12.88
CA THR A 26 3.88 2.90 -13.71
C THR A 26 3.40 2.64 -15.15
N ASN A 27 3.05 1.38 -15.47
CA ASN A 27 2.75 0.93 -16.83
C ASN A 27 1.37 0.28 -16.95
N GLY A 28 0.40 0.75 -16.16
CA GLY A 28 -0.97 0.24 -16.20
C GLY A 28 -1.09 -1.20 -15.72
N GLY A 29 -0.21 -1.63 -14.81
CA GLY A 29 -0.35 -2.91 -14.10
C GLY A 29 0.29 -4.08 -14.84
N ARG A 30 1.03 -3.81 -15.92
CA ARG A 30 1.78 -4.81 -16.69
C ARG A 30 2.96 -5.36 -15.89
N SER A 31 3.65 -4.51 -15.13
CA SER A 31 4.66 -4.92 -14.17
C SER A 31 4.51 -4.16 -12.85
N TRP A 32 4.98 -4.80 -11.78
CA TRP A 32 4.84 -4.32 -10.42
C TRP A 32 6.19 -4.35 -9.72
N ASN A 33 6.56 -3.23 -9.12
CA ASN A 33 7.79 -3.07 -8.36
C ASN A 33 7.46 -2.98 -6.88
N THR A 34 8.37 -3.50 -6.04
CA THR A 34 8.22 -3.37 -4.58
C THR A 34 8.34 -1.90 -4.20
N ARG A 35 7.34 -1.36 -3.50
CA ARG A 35 7.39 -0.01 -2.91
C ARG A 35 7.73 -0.04 -1.43
N SER A 36 7.15 -0.98 -0.70
CA SER A 36 7.40 -1.19 0.72
C SER A 36 7.24 -2.66 1.06
N SER A 37 8.13 -3.16 1.91
CA SER A 37 8.08 -4.52 2.44
C SER A 37 8.63 -4.51 3.86
N SER A 38 7.75 -4.55 4.85
CA SER A 38 8.16 -4.63 6.26
C SER A 38 7.15 -5.42 7.06
N SER A 39 7.64 -6.42 7.80
CA SER A 39 6.84 -7.20 8.75
C SER A 39 6.37 -6.38 9.96
N SER A 40 6.97 -5.20 10.19
CA SER A 40 6.58 -4.31 11.28
C SER A 40 5.15 -3.78 11.12
N TYR A 41 4.66 -3.65 9.89
CA TYR A 41 3.31 -3.13 9.60
C TYR A 41 2.21 -4.19 9.70
N GLY A 42 2.58 -5.48 9.68
CA GLY A 42 1.62 -6.58 9.58
C GLY A 42 1.14 -6.80 8.15
N ASP A 43 0.07 -7.56 8.01
CA ASP A 43 -0.52 -7.88 6.71
C ASP A 43 -1.54 -6.81 6.34
N PHE A 44 -1.36 -6.16 5.20
CA PHE A 44 -2.35 -5.23 4.68
C PHE A 44 -3.55 -6.01 4.16
N SER A 45 -4.73 -5.63 4.64
CA SER A 45 -6.01 -6.13 4.14
C SER A 45 -6.68 -5.12 3.19
N ASP A 46 -6.46 -3.83 3.41
CA ASP A 46 -7.09 -2.76 2.62
C ASP A 46 -6.16 -1.55 2.41
N LEU A 47 -6.37 -0.86 1.28
CA LEU A 47 -5.72 0.41 0.95
C LEU A 47 -6.79 1.41 0.53
N THR A 48 -6.82 2.55 1.18
CA THR A 48 -7.73 3.65 0.89
C THR A 48 -6.94 4.93 0.63
N GLU A 49 -7.25 5.65 -0.43
CA GLU A 49 -6.70 6.98 -0.65
C GLU A 49 -7.47 8.03 0.17
N ASN A 50 -6.76 8.82 0.98
CA ASN A 50 -7.31 9.91 1.78
C ASN A 50 -6.62 11.23 1.42
N GLY A 51 -6.81 11.68 0.17
CA GLY A 51 -6.21 12.90 -0.34
C GLY A 51 -4.67 12.85 -0.33
N LYS A 52 -4.03 13.57 0.60
CA LYS A 52 -2.56 13.61 0.70
C LYS A 52 -1.94 12.36 1.32
N GLU A 53 -2.72 11.53 2.01
CA GLU A 53 -2.23 10.31 2.63
C GLU A 53 -2.90 9.07 2.04
N ILE A 54 -2.27 7.93 2.23
CA ILE A 54 -2.83 6.61 1.95
C ILE A 54 -3.04 5.93 3.29
N LEU A 55 -4.23 5.39 3.51
CA LEU A 55 -4.58 4.60 4.67
C LEU A 55 -4.45 3.12 4.32
N GLY A 56 -3.83 2.37 5.22
CA GLY A 56 -3.62 0.93 5.08
C GLY A 56 -4.20 0.25 6.30
N THR A 57 -5.26 -0.53 6.11
CA THR A 57 -5.79 -1.37 7.18
C THR A 57 -4.91 -2.61 7.26
N THR A 58 -4.32 -2.88 8.41
CA THR A 58 -3.45 -4.04 8.61
C THR A 58 -3.89 -4.90 9.78
N SER A 59 -3.36 -6.12 9.87
CA SER A 59 -3.56 -7.01 11.02
C SER A 59 -3.03 -6.43 12.35
N LYS A 60 -2.21 -5.38 12.32
CA LYS A 60 -1.66 -4.70 13.51
C LYS A 60 -2.35 -3.37 13.82
N GLY A 61 -3.39 -3.01 13.06
CA GLY A 61 -4.17 -1.80 13.21
C GLY A 61 -4.14 -0.93 11.96
N LEU A 62 -4.57 0.31 12.10
CA LEU A 62 -4.58 1.27 11.00
C LEU A 62 -3.20 1.91 10.84
N TYR A 63 -2.69 1.93 9.61
CA TYR A 63 -1.47 2.62 9.23
C TYR A 63 -1.78 3.70 8.21
N TYR A 64 -0.93 4.72 8.13
CA TYR A 64 -1.02 5.76 7.11
C TYR A 64 0.35 6.07 6.50
N SER A 65 0.34 6.53 5.25
CA SER A 65 1.52 6.91 4.49
C SER A 65 1.31 8.27 3.84
N THR A 66 2.25 9.19 4.06
CA THR A 66 2.26 10.53 3.45
C THR A 66 3.25 10.65 2.30
N ASN A 67 3.92 9.54 1.92
CA ASN A 67 4.96 9.47 0.90
C ASN A 67 4.66 8.39 -0.14
N ASP A 68 3.39 8.33 -0.56
CA ASP A 68 2.90 7.45 -1.62
C ASP A 68 3.12 5.95 -1.37
N GLY A 69 3.09 5.52 -0.11
CA GLY A 69 3.19 4.11 0.29
C GLY A 69 4.61 3.60 0.46
N ARG A 70 5.63 4.48 0.44
CA ARG A 70 7.04 4.13 0.66
C ARG A 70 7.35 3.82 2.11
N SER A 71 6.73 4.53 3.05
CA SER A 71 6.77 4.19 4.47
C SER A 71 5.40 4.38 5.12
N TRP A 72 5.18 3.64 6.21
CA TRP A 72 3.90 3.57 6.90
C TRP A 72 4.11 3.86 8.38
N ASN A 73 3.27 4.73 8.93
CA ASN A 73 3.22 5.03 10.36
C ASN A 73 1.91 4.52 10.93
N LYS A 74 1.95 3.96 12.14
CA LYS A 74 0.73 3.52 12.81
C LYS A 74 -0.12 4.76 13.13
N ARG A 75 -1.41 4.72 12.79
CA ARG A 75 -2.39 5.71 13.22
C ARG A 75 -2.86 5.28 14.61
N SER A 76 -2.41 5.99 15.64
CA SER A 76 -2.77 5.75 17.05
C SER A 76 -4.21 6.12 17.33
#